data_AF-U2D2F7-F1
#
_entry.id   AF-U2D2F7-F1
#
_cell.length_a   1.000
_cell.length_b   1.000
_cell.length_c   1.000
_cell.angle_alpha   90.00
_cell.angle_beta   90.00
_cell.angle_gamma   90.00
#
_symmetry.space_group_name_H-M   'P 1'
#
loop_
_entity.id
_entity.type
_entity.pdbx_description
1 polymer ?
#
loop_
_entity_poly.entity_id
_entity_poly.type
_entity_poly.pdbx_seq_one_letter_code
_entity_poly.pdbx_strand_id
1 'polypeptide(L)' 'MEYVIKNPRLREYLYKLGFDYREVSDKTGKQDYVWLFKNTTELLEAITFYTTLKNKLKISKNTYTPKI' A
#
# COMPACT_ATOMS: atom_id res chain seq x y z
N MET A 1 17.10 5.62 5.49
CA MET A 1 15.92 5.34 6.34
C MET A 1 14.98 4.42 5.57
N GLU A 2 14.30 3.49 6.23
CA GLU A 2 13.40 2.53 5.58
C GLU A 2 11.93 2.93 5.80
N TYR A 3 11.06 2.57 4.85
CA TYR A 3 9.62 2.77 4.93
C TYR A 3 8.93 1.43 5.20
N VAL A 4 8.12 1.38 6.26
CA VAL A 4 7.45 0.15 6.72
C VAL A 4 6.08 0.02 6.06
N ILE A 5 5.86 -1.10 5.36
CA ILE A 5 4.57 -1.42 4.75
C ILE A 5 4.01 -2.67 5.42
N LYS A 6 2.76 -2.56 5.86
CA LYS A 6 2.01 -3.63 6.53
C LYS A 6 0.94 -4.25 5.64
N ASN A 7 0.51 -3.55 4.59
CA ASN A 7 -0.58 -3.98 3.74
C ASN A 7 -0.05 -4.84 2.58
N PRO A 8 -0.48 -6.12 2.46
CA PRO A 8 0.02 -7.03 1.43
C PRO A 8 -0.27 -6.55 0.00
N ARG A 9 -1.41 -5.89 -0.22
CA ARG A 9 -1.82 -5.37 -1.55
C ARG A 9 -0.97 -4.17 -1.94
N LEU A 10 -0.65 -3.29 -0.99
CA LEU A 10 0.25 -2.17 -1.25
C LEU A 10 1.67 -2.67 -1.54
N ARG A 11 2.16 -3.65 -0.78
CA ARG A 11 3.45 -4.31 -1.04
C ARG A 11 3.50 -4.90 -2.45
N GLU A 12 2.48 -5.65 -2.85
CA GLU A 12 2.46 -6.28 -4.18
C GLU A 12 2.46 -5.26 -5.33
N TYR A 13 1.68 -4.18 -5.17
CA TYR A 13 1.66 -3.09 -6.13
C TYR A 13 3.05 -2.46 -6.30
N LEU A 14 3.74 -2.16 -5.20
CA LEU A 14 5.08 -1.56 -5.25
C LEU A 14 6.13 -2.52 -5.82
N TYR A 15 6.06 -3.80 -5.45
CA TYR A 15 6.93 -4.82 -6.04
C TYR A 15 6.77 -4.90 -7.56
N LYS A 16 5.53 -4.86 -8.07
CA LYS A 16 5.24 -4.85 -9.51
C LYS A 16 5.73 -3.60 -10.24
N LEU A 17 5.94 -2.50 -9.52
CA LEU A 17 6.59 -1.29 -10.05
C LEU A 17 8.12 -1.36 -10.05
N GLY A 18 8.71 -2.43 -9.52
CA GLY A 18 10.15 -2.63 -9.45
C GLY A 18 10.80 -2.16 -8.16
N PHE A 19 10.04 -1.88 -7.10
CA PHE A 19 10.61 -1.58 -5.79
C PHE A 19 10.99 -2.86 -5.04
N ASP A 20 12.23 -2.92 -4.59
CA ASP A 20 12.72 -3.98 -3.71
C ASP A 20 12.32 -3.76 -2.25
N TYR A 21 12.13 -4.86 -1.53
CA TYR A 21 11.85 -4.85 -0.09
C TYR A 21 12.51 -6.01 0.64
N ARG A 22 12.69 -5.84 1.94
CA ARG A 22 13.06 -6.92 2.87
C ARG A 22 11.87 -7.29 3.73
N GLU A 23 11.61 -8.57 3.89
CA GLU A 23 10.61 -9.08 4.82
C GLU A 23 11.22 -9.27 6.21
N VAL A 24 10.54 -8.82 7.24
CA VAL A 24 10.95 -9.02 8.64
C VAL A 24 9.74 -9.37 9.50
N SER A 25 9.95 -10.17 10.54
CA SER A 25 8.91 -10.51 11.52
C SER A 25 8.37 -9.25 12.23
N ASP A 26 7.06 -9.12 12.37
CA ASP A 26 6.48 -8.00 13.12
C ASP A 26 6.63 -8.23 14.64
N LYS A 27 7.40 -7.36 15.29
CA LYS A 27 7.62 -7.41 16.75
C LYS A 27 6.41 -6.93 17.55
N THR A 28 5.40 -6.35 16.90
CA THR A 28 4.18 -5.85 17.59
C THR A 28 3.12 -6.91 17.80
N GLY A 29 3.27 -8.11 17.19
CA GLY A 29 2.32 -9.22 17.32
C GLY A 29 0.97 -9.00 16.63
N LYS A 30 0.81 -7.94 15.85
CA LYS A 30 -0.44 -7.64 15.13
C LYS A 30 -0.57 -8.39 13.80
N GLN A 31 0.54 -8.90 13.28
CA GLN A 31 0.66 -9.64 12.02
C GLN A 31 1.97 -10.42 12.05
N ASP A 32 2.17 -11.37 11.13
CA ASP A 32 3.37 -12.20 11.14
C ASP A 32 4.61 -11.45 10.61
N TYR A 33 4.44 -10.65 9.55
CA TYR A 33 5.53 -9.98 8.84
C TYR A 33 5.21 -8.54 8.44
N VAL A 34 6.25 -7.72 8.27
CA VAL A 34 6.23 -6.40 7.65
C VAL A 34 7.28 -6.32 6.54
N TRP A 35 7.06 -5.42 5.59
CA TRP A 35 7.98 -5.23 4.45
C TRP A 35 8.66 -3.86 4.54
N LEU A 36 9.99 -3.87 4.50
CA LEU A 36 10.84 -2.69 4.60
C LEU A 36 11.33 -2.30 3.22
N PHE A 37 10.87 -1.15 2.73
CA PHE A 37 11.28 -0.57 1.46
C PHE A 37 12.32 0.52 1.70
N LYS A 38 13.20 0.75 0.72
CA LYS A 38 14.09 1.92 0.74
C LYS A 38 13.24 3.19 0.66
N ASN A 39 13.39 4.11 1.62
CA ASN A 39 12.65 5.36 1.59
C ASN A 39 13.23 6.28 0.50
N THR A 40 12.54 6.38 -0.64
CA THR A 40 12.86 7.29 -1.75
C THR A 40 11.64 8.13 -2.12
N THR A 41 11.87 9.22 -2.85
CA THR A 41 10.79 10.10 -3.32
C THR A 41 9.80 9.35 -4.20
N GLU A 42 10.29 8.52 -5.12
CA GLU A 42 9.49 7.72 -6.04
C GLU A 42 8.60 6.71 -5.31
N LEU A 43 9.11 6.12 -4.21
CA LEU A 43 8.31 5.24 -3.37
C LEU A 43 7.13 6.00 -2.75
N LEU A 44 7.39 7.20 -2.21
CA LEU A 44 6.36 8.02 -1.56
C LEU A 44 5.31 8.50 -2.58
N GLU A 45 5.73 8.86 -3.78
CA GLU A 45 4.84 9.20 -4.89
C GLU A 45 3.96 8.00 -5.29
N ALA A 46 4.53 6.81 -5.42
CA ALA A 46 3.79 5.60 -5.76
C ALA A 46 2.76 5.23 -4.69
N ILE A 47 3.11 5.34 -3.40
CA ILE A 47 2.19 5.14 -2.26
C ILE A 47 1.06 6.18 -2.30
N THR A 48 1.40 7.44 -2.57
CA THR A 48 0.44 8.54 -2.64
C THR A 48 -0.55 8.33 -3.78
N PHE A 49 -0.06 7.94 -4.95
CA PHE A 49 -0.90 7.59 -6.11
C PHE A 49 -1.84 6.44 -5.78
N TYR A 50 -1.32 5.32 -5.25
CA TYR A 50 -2.12 4.15 -4.89
C TYR A 50 -3.24 4.52 -3.91
N THR A 51 -2.90 5.27 -2.86
CA THR A 51 -3.86 5.66 -1.81
C THR A 51 -4.92 6.61 -2.35
N THR A 52 -4.52 7.59 -3.17
CA THR A 52 -5.43 8.54 -3.81
C THR A 52 -6.40 7.83 -4.75
N LEU A 53 -5.89 6.96 -5.62
CA LEU A 53 -6.72 6.19 -6.56
C LEU A 53 -7.70 5.28 -5.81
N LYS A 54 -7.22 4.55 -4.80
CA LYS A 54 -8.06 3.68 -3.96
C LYS A 54 -9.20 4.45 -3.29
N ASN A 55 -8.95 5.66 -2.81
CA ASN A 55 -9.98 6.50 -2.20
C ASN A 55 -11.00 7.00 -3.23
N LYS A 56 -10.55 7.45 -4.41
CA LYS A 56 -11.45 7.83 -5.52
C LYS A 56 -12.39 6.69 -5.91
N LEU A 57 -11.87 5.47 -6.03
CA LEU A 57 -12.66 4.28 -6.38
C LEU A 57 -13.59 3.80 -5.25
N LYS A 58 -13.32 4.14 -3.99
CA LYS A 58 -14.26 3.88 -2.89
C LYS A 58 -15.46 4.83 -2.95
N ILE A 59 -15.21 6.10 -3.26
CA ILE A 59 -16.27 7.12 -3.37
C ILE A 59 -17.23 6.75 -4.51
N SER A 60 -16.71 6.33 -5.67
CA SER A 60 -17.56 5.95 -6.81
C SER A 60 -18.45 4.73 -6.56
N LYS A 61 -18.04 3.82 -5.65
CA LYS A 61 -18.85 2.65 -5.26
C LYS A 61 -20.02 3.02 -4.34
N ASN A 62 -19.88 4.08 -3.54
CA ASN A 62 -20.95 4.54 -2.64
C ASN A 62 -22.02 5.39 -3.35
N THR A 63 -21.75 5.87 -4.56
CA THR A 63 -22.71 6.70 -5.33
C THR A 63 -23.62 5.89 -6.26
N TYR A 64 -23.47 4.55 -6.31
CA TYR A 64 -24.36 3.68 -7.09
C TYR A 64 -25.45 3.09 -6.18
N THR A 65 -26.53 3.85 -5.96
CA THR A 65 -27.81 3.30 -5.53
C THR A 65 -28.69 3.14 -6.77
N PRO A 66 -28.94 1.90 -7.25
CA PRO A 66 -29.93 1.72 -8.30
C PRO A 66 -31.28 2.19 -7.76
N LYS A 67 -31.88 3.19 -8.41
CA LYS A 67 -33.27 3.56 -8.15
C LYS A 67 -34.13 2.40 -8.67
N ILE A 68 -34.75 1.67 -7.75
CA ILE A 68 -35.83 0.72 -8.02
C ILE A 68 -37.10 1.51 -8.26
#